data_AF-A0A8B7TJI4-F1
#
_entry.id   AF-A0A8B7TJI4-F1
#
_cell.length_a   1.000
_cell.length_b   1.000
_cell.length_c   1.000
_cell.angle_alpha   90.00
_cell.angle_beta   90.00
_cell.angle_gamma   90.00
#
_symmetry.space_group_name_H-M   'P 1'
#
loop_
_entity.id
_entity.type
_entity.pdbx_description
1 polymer ?
#
loop_
_entity_poly.entity_id
_entity_poly.type
_entity_poly.pdbx_seq_one_letter_code
_entity_poly.pdbx_strand_id
1 'polypeptide(L)'
;MLKLEGKMMNGLRNLGISGEDMRKFLRLNSHAQEHTYVLDIRHSSIVWINDLENDGLYVTWPTSCQELLKSVFPEIIPSIRRNFHNLVLFVDPAQEYTLELIRLAELFYYHKYPLRIGFVFILNTDNEVDGTNDAGVALWRAFNYIAEEYDVSEAFISTVHMYQKVKDQNMLTVDNVKSVLQNKFPHTNTWDILGTHSKYDKERKAFSVTLLTEAFSDPFLFTLKLV
;
A
#
# COMPACT_ATOMS: atom_id res chain seq x y z
N MET A 1 -36.94 1.60 8.03
CA MET A 1 -36.82 0.41 8.90
C MET A 1 -37.91 -0.63 8.59
N LEU A 2 -39.20 -0.33 8.78
CA LEU A 2 -40.31 -1.29 8.61
C LEU A 2 -40.44 -1.97 7.24
N LYS A 3 -40.11 -1.27 6.13
CA LYS A 3 -40.12 -1.88 4.78
C LYS A 3 -39.03 -2.94 4.59
N LEU A 4 -37.87 -2.75 5.23
CA LEU A 4 -36.73 -3.66 5.13
C LEU A 4 -37.01 -4.94 5.92
N GLU A 5 -37.54 -4.79 7.13
CA GLU A 5 -37.96 -5.90 8.00
C GLU A 5 -39.08 -6.73 7.36
N GLY A 6 -40.08 -6.07 6.77
CA GLY A 6 -41.16 -6.76 6.04
C GLY A 6 -40.65 -7.57 4.85
N LYS A 7 -39.65 -7.06 4.12
CA LYS A 7 -39.01 -7.78 3.01
C LYS A 7 -38.21 -9.00 3.50
N MET A 8 -37.50 -8.87 4.61
CA MET A 8 -36.73 -9.96 5.22
C MET A 8 -37.64 -11.08 5.73
N MET A 9 -38.74 -10.73 6.40
CA MET A 9 -39.74 -11.70 6.87
C MET A 9 -40.42 -12.44 5.72
N ASN A 10 -40.78 -11.74 4.63
CA ASN A 10 -41.32 -12.39 3.44
C ASN A 10 -40.29 -13.31 2.76
N GLY A 11 -39.02 -12.91 2.74
CA GLY A 11 -37.92 -13.75 2.23
C GLY A 11 -37.78 -15.05 2.99
N LEU A 12 -37.75 -15.00 4.33
CA LEU A 12 -37.70 -16.18 5.19
C LEU A 12 -38.93 -17.08 5.01
N ARG A 13 -40.12 -16.47 4.87
CA ARG A 13 -41.36 -17.20 4.62
C ARG A 13 -41.37 -17.92 3.28
N ASN A 14 -40.80 -17.32 2.23
CA ASN A 14 -40.65 -17.96 0.92
C ASN A 14 -39.67 -19.15 0.94
N LEU A 15 -38.75 -19.19 1.92
CA LEU A 15 -37.86 -20.31 2.19
C LEU A 15 -38.49 -21.40 3.09
N GLY A 16 -39.78 -21.27 3.42
CA GLY A 16 -40.51 -22.21 4.27
C GLY A 16 -40.30 -21.99 5.78
N ILE A 17 -39.50 -21.00 6.19
CA ILE A 17 -39.26 -20.67 7.59
C ILE A 17 -40.37 -19.73 8.05
N SER A 18 -41.29 -20.23 8.87
CA SER A 18 -42.44 -19.47 9.33
C SER A 18 -42.79 -19.74 10.80
N GLY A 19 -43.63 -18.88 11.38
CA GLY A 19 -44.13 -19.07 12.74
C GLY A 19 -43.05 -19.05 13.82
N GLU A 20 -42.95 -20.12 14.59
CA GLU A 20 -42.06 -20.20 15.75
C GLU A 20 -40.58 -20.34 15.37
N ASP A 21 -40.30 -20.98 14.24
CA ASP A 21 -38.94 -21.14 13.73
C ASP A 21 -38.36 -19.83 13.20
N MET A 22 -39.20 -18.96 12.62
CA MET A 22 -38.80 -17.60 12.26
C MET A 22 -38.39 -16.79 13.50
N ARG A 23 -39.12 -16.93 14.61
CA ARG A 23 -38.74 -16.28 15.88
C ARG A 23 -37.46 -16.85 16.46
N LYS A 24 -37.25 -18.16 16.41
CA LYS A 24 -35.99 -18.80 16.85
C LYS A 24 -34.81 -18.32 15.99
N PHE A 25 -35.00 -18.23 14.68
CA PHE A 25 -33.99 -17.77 13.73
C PHE A 25 -33.63 -16.29 13.93
N LEU A 26 -34.61 -15.40 14.12
CA LEU A 26 -34.35 -13.99 14.41
C LEU A 26 -33.74 -13.76 15.81
N ARG A 27 -33.92 -14.72 16.73
CA ARG A 27 -33.27 -14.71 18.06
C ARG A 27 -31.88 -15.31 18.05
N LEU A 28 -31.46 -15.99 16.95
CA LEU A 28 -30.05 -16.30 16.76
C LEU A 28 -29.37 -14.95 16.59
N ASN A 29 -28.76 -14.49 17.68
CA ASN A 29 -27.88 -13.36 17.65
C ASN A 29 -26.67 -13.82 16.84
N SER A 30 -26.74 -13.69 15.51
CA SER A 30 -25.52 -13.56 14.73
C SER A 30 -24.94 -12.27 15.28
N HIS A 31 -24.03 -12.39 16.24
CA HIS A 31 -23.06 -11.33 16.44
C HIS A 31 -22.62 -11.00 15.03
N ALA A 32 -22.97 -9.81 14.54
CA ALA A 32 -22.35 -9.29 13.35
C ALA A 32 -20.89 -9.28 13.76
N GLN A 33 -20.19 -10.35 13.43
CA GLN A 33 -18.77 -10.42 13.64
C GLN A 33 -18.32 -9.25 12.78
N GLU A 34 -17.85 -8.20 13.43
CA GLU A 34 -16.95 -7.28 12.76
C GLU A 34 -15.81 -8.20 12.31
N HIS A 35 -15.93 -8.69 11.08
CA HIS A 35 -15.00 -9.65 10.54
C HIS A 35 -13.73 -8.87 10.32
N THR A 36 -12.85 -8.90 11.32
CA THR A 36 -11.49 -8.41 11.18
C THR A 36 -10.76 -9.41 10.30
N TYR A 37 -10.80 -9.16 8.99
CA TYR A 37 -10.08 -9.99 8.04
C TYR A 37 -8.58 -9.80 8.25
N VAL A 38 -7.87 -10.92 8.35
CA VAL A 38 -6.41 -10.92 8.39
C VAL A 38 -5.94 -11.22 6.98
N LEU A 39 -5.32 -10.22 6.34
CA LEU A 39 -4.70 -10.37 5.03
C LEU A 39 -3.27 -10.86 5.21
N ASP A 40 -2.86 -11.88 4.45
CA ASP A 40 -1.46 -12.30 4.39
C ASP A 40 -0.65 -11.27 3.56
N ILE A 41 0.32 -10.65 4.21
CA ILE A 41 1.17 -9.59 3.64
C ILE A 41 2.59 -10.09 3.35
N ARG A 42 2.82 -11.39 3.22
CA ARG A 42 4.14 -11.97 2.93
C ARG A 42 4.40 -12.13 1.44
N HIS A 43 3.77 -11.28 0.62
CA HIS A 43 3.82 -11.37 -0.82
C HIS A 43 5.04 -10.64 -1.40
N SER A 44 5.63 -11.18 -2.48
CA SER A 44 6.84 -10.62 -3.12
C SER A 44 6.60 -9.28 -3.81
N SER A 45 5.34 -8.93 -4.09
CA SER A 45 4.96 -7.63 -4.67
C SER A 45 5.07 -6.45 -3.72
N ILE A 46 5.33 -6.71 -2.44
CA ILE A 46 5.50 -5.66 -1.44
C ILE A 46 6.97 -5.25 -1.42
N VAL A 47 7.22 -4.00 -1.82
CA VAL A 47 8.52 -3.36 -1.72
C VAL A 47 8.64 -2.73 -0.34
N TRP A 48 9.42 -3.36 0.54
CA TRP A 48 9.66 -2.85 1.90
C TRP A 48 10.61 -1.65 1.87
N ILE A 49 10.14 -0.52 2.38
CA ILE A 49 10.86 0.76 2.39
C ILE A 49 11.89 0.81 3.52
N ASN A 50 11.56 0.23 4.67
CA ASN A 50 12.43 0.12 5.83
C ASN A 50 12.42 -1.30 6.41
N ASP A 51 13.46 -1.59 7.17
CA ASP A 51 13.61 -2.78 7.98
C ASP A 51 13.99 -2.38 9.42
N LEU A 52 13.00 -2.47 10.31
CA LEU A 52 13.16 -2.12 11.73
C LEU A 52 14.22 -2.97 12.43
N GLU A 53 14.52 -4.17 11.94
CA GLU A 53 15.46 -5.09 12.56
C GLU A 53 16.87 -4.92 12.01
N ASN A 54 17.02 -4.45 10.78
CA ASN A 54 18.31 -4.45 10.07
C ASN A 54 18.86 -3.05 9.77
N ASP A 55 18.02 -2.03 9.56
CA ASP A 55 18.49 -0.71 9.14
C ASP A 55 19.25 0.02 10.25
N GLY A 56 20.31 0.74 9.85
CA GLY A 56 21.11 1.58 10.74
C GLY A 56 20.29 2.68 11.43
N LEU A 57 19.16 3.10 10.85
CA LEU A 57 18.28 4.13 11.39
C LEU A 57 17.73 3.77 12.79
N TYR A 58 17.58 2.47 13.07
CA TYR A 58 16.97 1.91 14.28
C TYR A 58 17.98 1.25 15.22
N VAL A 59 19.30 1.41 14.97
CA VAL A 59 20.35 0.74 15.75
C VAL A 59 20.30 1.09 17.24
N THR A 60 19.82 2.29 17.58
CA THR A 60 19.71 2.77 18.97
C THR A 60 18.51 2.20 19.71
N TRP A 61 17.60 1.52 19.01
CA TRP A 61 16.38 0.98 19.60
C TRP A 61 16.67 -0.35 20.32
N PRO A 62 16.01 -0.60 21.46
CA PRO A 62 16.16 -1.86 22.17
C PRO A 62 15.58 -3.03 21.36
N THR A 63 16.17 -4.22 21.51
CA THR A 63 15.72 -5.45 20.83
C THR A 63 14.87 -6.36 21.72
N SER A 64 14.78 -6.05 23.02
CA SER A 64 14.06 -6.88 23.99
C SER A 64 12.56 -6.61 23.93
N CYS A 65 11.75 -7.65 23.76
CA CYS A 65 10.29 -7.55 23.82
C CYS A 65 9.77 -7.17 25.21
N GLN A 66 10.60 -7.26 26.26
CA GLN A 66 10.22 -6.81 27.60
C GLN A 66 9.97 -5.30 27.66
N GLU A 67 10.50 -4.52 26.71
CA GLU A 67 10.22 -3.09 26.59
C GLU A 67 8.72 -2.82 26.36
N LEU A 68 8.00 -3.73 25.71
CA LEU A 68 6.54 -3.63 25.51
C LEU A 68 5.76 -3.79 26.81
N LEU A 69 6.34 -4.45 27.83
CA LEU A 69 5.71 -4.69 29.12
C LEU A 69 5.99 -3.56 30.11
N LYS A 70 6.94 -2.66 29.80
CA LYS A 70 7.18 -1.49 30.63
C LYS A 70 5.95 -0.60 30.54
N SER A 71 5.55 -0.04 31.67
CA SER A 71 4.50 0.97 31.71
C SER A 71 4.99 2.24 31.03
N VAL A 72 4.94 2.27 29.71
CA VAL A 72 5.02 3.52 28.95
C VAL A 72 3.71 4.26 29.19
N PHE A 73 3.75 5.59 29.30
CA PHE A 73 2.54 6.39 29.39
C PHE A 73 1.56 5.98 28.27
N PRO A 74 0.25 5.85 28.53
CA PRO A 74 -0.72 5.16 27.66
C PRO A 74 -0.81 5.63 26.20
N GLU A 75 -0.17 6.77 25.87
CA GLU A 75 -0.23 7.43 24.56
C GLU A 75 1.01 7.21 23.69
N ILE A 76 2.06 6.56 24.20
CA ILE A 76 3.32 6.40 23.48
C ILE A 76 3.56 4.92 23.15
N ILE A 77 3.64 4.62 21.85
CA ILE A 77 4.08 3.30 21.39
C ILE A 77 5.60 3.21 21.61
N PRO A 78 6.10 2.22 22.37
CA PRO A 78 7.53 2.06 22.58
C PRO A 78 8.27 1.80 21.26
N SER A 79 9.34 2.55 21.02
CA SER A 79 10.29 2.26 19.95
C SER A 79 11.05 0.96 20.26
N ILE A 80 10.89 -0.05 19.42
CA ILE A 80 11.51 -1.36 19.57
C ILE A 80 12.03 -1.84 18.21
N ARG A 81 13.25 -2.38 18.20
CA ARG A 81 13.94 -2.90 17.01
C ARG A 81 13.41 -4.29 16.63
N ARG A 82 12.09 -4.37 16.37
CA ARG A 82 11.33 -5.60 16.09
C ARG A 82 10.22 -5.35 15.09
N ASN A 83 9.98 -6.33 14.20
CA ASN A 83 8.95 -6.23 13.18
C ASN A 83 7.54 -6.65 13.68
N PHE A 84 6.88 -5.79 14.47
CA PHE A 84 5.52 -6.07 14.99
C PHE A 84 4.38 -5.45 14.18
N HIS A 85 4.59 -4.22 13.70
CA HIS A 85 3.56 -3.46 13.00
C HIS A 85 4.01 -3.23 11.55
N ASN A 86 3.13 -3.55 10.62
CA ASN A 86 3.38 -3.39 9.19
C ASN A 86 2.28 -2.51 8.59
N LEU A 87 2.67 -1.57 7.75
CA LEU A 87 1.76 -0.74 6.95
C LEU A 87 2.08 -0.99 5.48
N VAL A 88 1.12 -1.55 4.74
CA VAL A 88 1.23 -1.77 3.31
C VAL A 88 0.35 -0.76 2.58
N LEU A 89 0.95 0.09 1.76
CA LEU A 89 0.24 1.13 1.00
C LEU A 89 0.20 0.77 -0.49
N PHE A 90 -1.00 0.84 -1.07
CA PHE A 90 -1.20 0.70 -2.51
C PHE A 90 -0.96 2.03 -3.19
N VAL A 91 0.13 2.12 -3.95
CA VAL A 91 0.57 3.33 -4.63
C VAL A 91 0.12 3.25 -6.08
N ASP A 92 -0.89 4.03 -6.44
CA ASP A 92 -1.34 4.20 -7.84
C ASP A 92 -1.02 5.63 -8.30
N PRO A 93 0.05 5.84 -9.08
CA PRO A 93 0.45 7.17 -9.53
C PRO A 93 -0.59 7.88 -10.40
N ALA A 94 -1.58 7.16 -10.93
CA ALA A 94 -2.69 7.71 -11.71
C ALA A 94 -3.88 8.14 -10.85
N GLN A 95 -3.79 8.05 -9.51
CA GLN A 95 -4.87 8.40 -8.60
C GLN A 95 -4.46 9.52 -7.64
N GLU A 96 -5.40 10.44 -7.36
CA GLU A 96 -5.16 11.63 -6.53
C GLU A 96 -4.84 11.29 -5.06
N TYR A 97 -5.41 10.20 -4.53
CA TYR A 97 -5.22 9.78 -3.13
C TYR A 97 -3.76 9.39 -2.83
N THR A 98 -2.99 9.01 -3.85
CA THR A 98 -1.62 8.53 -3.67
C THR A 98 -0.71 9.60 -3.08
N LEU A 99 -0.94 10.88 -3.39
CA LEU A 99 -0.18 11.98 -2.79
C LEU A 99 -0.30 12.01 -1.26
N GLU A 100 -1.51 11.77 -0.73
CA GLU A 100 -1.73 11.73 0.72
C GLU A 100 -1.08 10.50 1.36
N LEU A 101 -1.14 9.35 0.70
CA LEU A 101 -0.46 8.12 1.16
C LEU A 101 1.06 8.31 1.23
N ILE A 102 1.66 8.95 0.23
CA ILE A 102 3.11 9.24 0.23
C ILE A 102 3.48 10.22 1.34
N ARG A 103 2.68 11.27 1.58
CA ARG A 103 2.88 12.20 2.71
C ARG A 103 2.79 11.50 4.06
N LEU A 104 1.84 10.57 4.21
CA LEU A 104 1.69 9.78 5.42
C LEU A 104 2.91 8.87 5.64
N ALA A 105 3.38 8.20 4.59
CA ALA A 105 4.59 7.39 4.65
C ALA A 105 5.84 8.23 4.99
N GLU A 106 5.98 9.42 4.39
CA GLU A 106 7.06 10.38 4.70
C GLU A 106 7.06 10.73 6.19
N LEU A 107 5.89 11.07 6.74
CA LEU A 107 5.73 11.41 8.15
C LEU A 107 6.20 10.26 9.06
N PHE A 108 5.73 9.03 8.79
CA PHE A 108 6.09 7.87 9.61
C PHE A 108 7.58 7.53 9.51
N TYR A 109 8.15 7.61 8.32
CA TYR A 109 9.56 7.34 8.08
C TYR A 109 10.46 8.37 8.78
N TYR A 110 10.19 9.66 8.60
CA TYR A 110 11.01 10.75 9.16
C TYR A 110 10.94 10.79 10.70
N HIS A 111 9.75 10.60 11.27
CA HIS A 111 9.57 10.56 12.73
C HIS A 111 9.93 9.22 13.36
N LYS A 112 10.40 8.24 12.57
CA LYS A 112 10.82 6.92 13.03
C LYS A 112 9.74 6.23 13.86
N TYR A 113 8.52 6.16 13.34
CA TYR A 113 7.48 5.36 13.97
C TYR A 113 7.89 3.87 13.96
N PRO A 114 7.57 3.07 14.99
CA PRO A 114 7.91 1.65 15.06
C PRO A 114 6.99 0.82 14.14
N LEU A 115 7.08 1.12 12.85
CA LEU A 115 6.21 0.64 11.78
C LEU A 115 7.07 0.29 10.56
N ARG A 116 6.91 -0.93 10.05
CA ARG A 116 7.50 -1.35 8.79
C ARG A 116 6.60 -0.93 7.64
N ILE A 117 7.09 -0.10 6.74
CA ILE A 117 6.35 0.49 5.63
C ILE A 117 6.66 -0.31 4.37
N GLY A 118 5.64 -0.79 3.69
CA GLY A 118 5.73 -1.52 2.44
C GLY A 118 4.85 -0.89 1.37
N PHE A 119 5.34 -0.81 0.14
CA PHE A 119 4.60 -0.27 -1.00
C PHE A 119 4.23 -1.38 -1.96
N VAL A 120 3.01 -1.29 -2.48
CA VAL A 120 2.51 -2.10 -3.58
C VAL A 120 2.16 -1.16 -4.72
N PHE A 121 2.94 -1.20 -5.79
CA PHE A 121 2.73 -0.32 -6.94
C PHE A 121 1.65 -0.89 -7.87
N ILE A 122 0.62 -0.08 -8.15
CA ILE A 122 -0.40 -0.37 -9.15
C ILE A 122 0.06 0.32 -10.43
N LEU A 123 0.46 -0.47 -11.42
CA LEU A 123 1.13 0.01 -12.62
C LEU A 123 0.43 -0.52 -13.87
N ASN A 124 0.60 0.19 -14.99
CA ASN A 124 0.21 -0.33 -16.29
C ASN A 124 1.02 -1.60 -16.61
N THR A 125 0.38 -2.63 -17.14
CA THR A 125 0.98 -3.95 -17.48
C THR A 125 1.37 -4.11 -18.94
N ASP A 126 1.04 -3.16 -19.80
CA ASP A 126 1.23 -3.30 -21.24
C ASP A 126 2.72 -3.49 -21.59
N ASN A 127 2.95 -4.31 -22.62
CA ASN A 127 4.30 -4.75 -23.01
C ASN A 127 5.16 -3.61 -23.57
N GLU A 128 4.54 -2.66 -24.26
CA GLU A 128 5.23 -1.58 -24.99
C GLU A 128 4.84 -0.20 -24.43
N VAL A 129 4.90 -0.06 -23.11
CA VAL A 129 4.68 1.24 -22.45
C VAL A 129 5.98 2.00 -22.35
N ASP A 130 5.96 3.21 -22.89
CA ASP A 130 7.03 4.19 -22.72
C ASP A 130 6.83 4.94 -21.39
N GLY A 131 7.85 4.89 -20.53
CA GLY A 131 7.88 5.65 -19.27
C GLY A 131 8.02 7.16 -19.50
N THR A 132 8.21 7.60 -20.74
CA THR A 132 8.09 9.03 -21.06
C THR A 132 6.64 9.52 -21.19
N ASN A 133 5.68 8.61 -21.31
CA ASN A 133 4.25 8.90 -21.46
C ASN A 133 3.39 8.43 -20.29
N ASP A 134 3.83 7.41 -19.54
CA ASP A 134 3.12 6.87 -18.38
C ASP A 134 3.85 7.19 -17.08
N ALA A 135 3.20 7.95 -16.18
CA ALA A 135 3.79 8.39 -14.92
C ALA A 135 4.05 7.24 -13.94
N GLY A 136 3.25 6.18 -13.97
CA GLY A 136 3.45 5.01 -13.13
C GLY A 136 4.68 4.22 -13.57
N VAL A 137 4.81 3.97 -14.87
CA VAL A 137 6.00 3.33 -15.44
C VAL A 137 7.24 4.19 -15.22
N ALA A 138 7.13 5.51 -15.37
CA ALA A 138 8.20 6.45 -15.06
C ALA A 138 8.67 6.32 -13.62
N LEU A 139 7.73 6.36 -12.67
CA LEU A 139 8.01 6.25 -11.24
C LEU A 139 8.67 4.91 -10.91
N TRP A 140 8.13 3.81 -11.42
CA TRP A 140 8.66 2.46 -11.14
C TRP A 140 10.10 2.30 -11.65
N ARG A 141 10.37 2.72 -12.89
CA ARG A 141 11.72 2.67 -13.48
C ARG A 141 12.69 3.58 -12.74
N ALA A 142 12.27 4.78 -12.37
CA ALA A 142 13.06 5.70 -11.57
C ALA A 142 13.36 5.13 -10.17
N PHE A 143 12.36 4.52 -9.53
CA PHE A 143 12.51 3.87 -8.23
C PHE A 143 13.54 2.73 -8.30
N ASN A 144 13.39 1.82 -9.26
CA ASN A 144 14.33 0.71 -9.45
C ASN A 144 15.73 1.18 -9.79
N TYR A 145 15.88 2.22 -10.62
CA TYR A 145 17.17 2.83 -10.91
C TYR A 145 17.86 3.29 -9.61
N ILE A 146 17.17 4.06 -8.79
CA ILE A 146 17.75 4.62 -7.57
C ILE A 146 18.01 3.52 -6.54
N ALA A 147 17.12 2.53 -6.43
CA ALA A 147 17.28 1.41 -5.52
C ALA A 147 18.46 0.50 -5.90
N GLU A 148 18.71 0.29 -7.19
CA GLU A 148 19.84 -0.53 -7.67
C GLU A 148 21.18 0.19 -7.58
N GLU A 149 21.24 1.49 -7.90
CA GLU A 149 22.50 2.26 -7.89
C GLU A 149 22.86 2.79 -6.49
N TYR A 150 21.86 2.98 -5.63
CA TYR A 150 22.02 3.49 -4.27
C TYR A 150 21.38 2.51 -3.27
N ASP A 151 20.20 2.84 -2.74
CA ASP A 151 19.44 1.98 -1.86
C ASP A 151 17.94 2.32 -1.90
N VAL A 152 17.13 1.47 -1.26
CA VAL A 152 15.67 1.62 -1.21
C VAL A 152 15.25 2.87 -0.42
N SER A 153 16.02 3.28 0.58
CA SER A 153 15.72 4.48 1.38
C SER A 153 15.81 5.73 0.52
N GLU A 154 16.85 5.80 -0.32
CA GLU A 154 17.08 6.90 -1.25
C GLU A 154 16.07 6.91 -2.40
N ALA A 155 15.65 5.74 -2.86
CA ALA A 155 14.55 5.60 -3.83
C ALA A 155 13.23 6.12 -3.25
N PHE A 156 12.94 5.81 -1.99
CA PHE A 156 11.77 6.31 -1.27
C PHE A 156 11.82 7.83 -1.08
N ILE A 157 12.92 8.38 -0.56
CA ILE A 157 13.10 9.83 -0.39
C ILE A 157 12.96 10.55 -1.74
N SER A 158 13.49 9.98 -2.82
CA SER A 158 13.35 10.55 -4.16
C SER A 158 11.89 10.51 -4.64
N THR A 159 11.17 9.43 -4.35
CA THR A 159 9.73 9.33 -4.62
C THR A 159 8.96 10.42 -3.87
N VAL A 160 9.24 10.63 -2.58
CA VAL A 160 8.66 11.73 -1.80
C VAL A 160 8.92 13.08 -2.47
N HIS A 161 10.17 13.36 -2.89
CA HIS A 161 10.49 14.59 -3.61
C HIS A 161 9.74 14.73 -4.95
N MET A 162 9.48 13.63 -5.67
CA MET A 162 8.66 13.67 -6.90
C MET A 162 7.22 14.10 -6.59
N TYR A 163 6.62 13.54 -5.53
CA TYR A 163 5.26 13.89 -5.11
C TYR A 163 5.16 15.30 -4.50
N GLN A 164 6.21 15.82 -3.87
CA GLN A 164 6.27 17.22 -3.41
C GLN A 164 6.28 18.23 -4.57
N LYS A 165 6.66 17.81 -5.79
CA LYS A 165 6.63 18.66 -7.00
C LYS A 165 5.25 18.67 -7.68
N VAL A 166 4.31 17.83 -7.25
CA VAL A 166 2.95 17.80 -7.78
C VAL A 166 2.24 19.10 -7.42
N LYS A 167 1.75 19.82 -8.43
CA LYS A 167 1.03 21.10 -8.28
C LYS A 167 -0.41 21.01 -8.78
N ASP A 168 -0.63 20.21 -9.83
CA ASP A 168 -1.89 20.11 -10.55
C ASP A 168 -2.58 18.75 -10.27
N GLN A 169 -3.90 18.78 -10.02
CA GLN A 169 -4.78 17.61 -9.85
C GLN A 169 -4.33 16.57 -8.81
N ASN A 170 -3.33 16.86 -7.97
CA ASN A 170 -2.75 15.91 -7.00
C ASN A 170 -2.24 14.59 -7.63
N MET A 171 -2.03 14.56 -8.95
CA MET A 171 -1.57 13.39 -9.68
C MET A 171 -0.11 13.52 -10.09
N LEU A 172 0.62 12.41 -10.06
CA LEU A 172 2.02 12.41 -10.49
C LEU A 172 2.10 12.53 -12.02
N THR A 173 2.94 13.43 -12.51
CA THR A 173 3.25 13.54 -13.94
C THR A 173 4.66 13.05 -14.24
N VAL A 174 4.90 12.63 -15.49
CA VAL A 174 6.24 12.24 -15.95
C VAL A 174 7.24 13.39 -15.77
N ASP A 175 6.82 14.64 -15.94
CA ASP A 175 7.69 15.80 -15.78
C ASP A 175 8.12 15.99 -14.32
N ASN A 176 7.27 15.65 -13.34
CA ASN A 176 7.69 15.61 -11.94
C ASN A 176 8.84 14.62 -11.74
N VAL A 177 8.71 13.41 -12.28
CA VAL A 177 9.75 12.36 -12.20
C VAL A 177 11.04 12.81 -12.89
N LYS A 178 10.95 13.29 -14.14
CA LYS A 178 12.10 13.78 -14.92
C LYS A 178 12.83 14.91 -14.19
N SER A 179 12.09 15.86 -13.64
CA SER A 179 12.68 17.01 -12.94
C SER A 179 13.51 16.59 -11.73
N VAL A 180 13.04 15.59 -10.95
CA VAL A 180 13.78 15.10 -9.79
C VAL A 180 15.00 14.30 -10.22
N LEU A 181 14.87 13.43 -11.22
CA LEU A 181 15.99 12.65 -11.76
C LEU A 181 17.11 13.56 -12.29
N GLN A 182 16.76 14.58 -13.07
CA GLN A 182 17.74 15.50 -13.66
C GLN A 182 18.43 16.37 -12.60
N ASN A 183 17.67 16.84 -11.60
CA ASN A 183 18.23 17.66 -10.53
C ASN A 183 19.15 16.87 -9.60
N LYS A 184 18.80 15.60 -9.31
CA LYS A 184 19.53 14.78 -8.34
C LYS A 184 20.65 13.97 -8.98
N PHE A 185 20.48 13.57 -10.25
CA PHE A 185 21.42 12.72 -11.00
C PHE A 185 21.74 13.34 -12.37
N PRO A 186 22.39 14.53 -12.41
CA PRO A 186 22.58 15.29 -13.64
C PRO A 186 23.46 14.59 -14.68
N HIS A 187 24.29 13.63 -14.28
CA HIS A 187 25.17 12.88 -15.16
C HIS A 187 24.49 11.69 -15.85
N THR A 188 23.26 11.37 -15.48
CA THR A 188 22.56 10.19 -15.99
C THR A 188 21.61 10.56 -17.11
N ASN A 189 21.68 9.81 -18.21
CA ASN A 189 20.74 9.99 -19.30
C ASN A 189 19.36 9.49 -18.89
N THR A 190 18.41 10.43 -18.75
CA THR A 190 17.03 10.13 -18.37
C THR A 190 16.35 9.17 -19.35
N TRP A 191 16.75 9.18 -20.63
CA TRP A 191 16.21 8.27 -21.64
C TRP A 191 16.57 6.80 -21.36
N ASP A 192 17.76 6.53 -20.83
CA ASP A 192 18.21 5.17 -20.53
C ASP A 192 17.42 4.58 -19.34
N ILE A 193 16.89 5.44 -18.47
CA ILE A 193 16.05 5.05 -17.34
C ILE A 193 14.57 4.94 -17.75
N LEU A 194 14.03 5.93 -18.45
CA LEU A 194 12.58 6.01 -18.70
C LEU A 194 12.13 5.37 -20.02
N GLY A 195 13.03 5.20 -20.99
CA GLY A 195 12.70 4.73 -22.33
C GLY A 195 12.16 3.30 -22.37
N THR A 196 11.56 2.94 -23.50
CA THR A 196 10.85 1.65 -23.72
C THR A 196 11.68 0.41 -23.43
N HIS A 197 13.00 0.45 -23.69
CA HIS A 197 13.93 -0.67 -23.46
C HIS A 197 14.76 -0.51 -22.18
N SER A 198 14.26 0.24 -21.20
CA SER A 198 14.94 0.43 -19.93
C SER A 198 15.17 -0.90 -19.20
N LYS A 199 16.41 -1.12 -18.76
CA LYS A 199 16.78 -2.28 -17.93
C LYS A 199 16.16 -2.25 -16.53
N TYR A 200 15.56 -1.12 -16.13
CA TYR A 200 14.95 -0.90 -14.82
C TYR A 200 13.44 -1.19 -14.79
N ASP A 201 12.88 -1.75 -15.87
CA ASP A 201 11.46 -2.16 -15.95
C ASP A 201 11.20 -3.57 -15.38
N LYS A 202 12.06 -4.03 -14.45
CA LYS A 202 11.97 -5.36 -13.85
C LYS A 202 10.70 -5.47 -13.00
N GLU A 203 10.12 -6.67 -12.96
CA GLU A 203 9.02 -7.07 -12.05
C GLU A 203 7.70 -6.32 -12.15
N ARG A 204 7.59 -5.23 -12.95
CA ARG A 204 6.36 -4.46 -13.19
C ARG A 204 5.15 -5.35 -13.52
N LYS A 205 5.36 -6.32 -14.41
CA LYS A 205 4.32 -7.27 -14.86
C LYS A 205 4.00 -8.33 -13.83
N ALA A 206 5.03 -8.85 -13.15
CA ALA A 206 4.87 -9.91 -12.15
C ALA A 206 4.02 -9.42 -10.98
N PHE A 207 4.23 -8.17 -10.55
CA PHE A 207 3.50 -7.58 -9.43
C PHE A 207 2.04 -7.27 -9.78
N SER A 208 1.80 -6.69 -10.95
CA SER A 208 0.44 -6.30 -11.35
C SER A 208 -0.46 -7.51 -11.65
N VAL A 209 0.06 -8.55 -12.30
CA VAL A 209 -0.72 -9.77 -12.59
C VAL A 209 -1.08 -10.50 -11.29
N THR A 210 -0.14 -10.61 -10.35
CA THR A 210 -0.35 -11.39 -9.13
C THR A 210 -1.39 -10.75 -8.20
N LEU A 211 -1.36 -9.42 -8.05
CA LEU A 211 -2.36 -8.65 -7.31
C LEU A 211 -3.76 -8.79 -7.93
N LEU A 212 -3.86 -8.86 -9.26
CA LEU A 212 -5.12 -9.07 -9.96
C LEU A 212 -5.62 -10.52 -9.91
N THR A 213 -4.77 -11.51 -9.64
CA THR A 213 -5.24 -12.89 -9.43
C THR A 213 -5.67 -13.14 -7.99
N GLU A 214 -4.90 -12.68 -7.01
CA GLU A 214 -5.17 -12.98 -5.60
C GLU A 214 -6.28 -12.11 -5.01
N ALA A 215 -6.37 -10.82 -5.39
CA ALA A 215 -7.45 -9.95 -4.95
C ALA A 215 -8.80 -10.27 -5.62
N PHE A 216 -8.80 -11.04 -6.72
CA PHE A 216 -9.99 -11.36 -7.52
C PHE A 216 -10.45 -12.82 -7.37
N SER A 217 -9.65 -13.68 -6.73
CA SER A 217 -10.06 -15.04 -6.37
C SER A 217 -10.99 -15.09 -5.15
N ASP A 218 -11.06 -14.02 -4.36
CA ASP A 218 -11.97 -13.93 -3.22
C ASP A 218 -13.07 -12.86 -3.48
N PRO A 219 -14.33 -13.27 -3.74
CA PRO A 219 -15.42 -12.35 -4.03
C PRO A 219 -15.72 -11.36 -2.89
N PHE A 220 -15.17 -11.58 -1.69
CA PHE A 220 -15.34 -10.67 -0.55
C PHE A 220 -14.37 -9.48 -0.56
N LEU A 221 -13.19 -9.59 -1.17
CA LEU A 221 -12.24 -8.46 -1.30
C LEU A 221 -12.75 -7.35 -2.24
N PHE A 222 -13.69 -7.67 -3.13
CA PHE A 222 -14.29 -6.72 -4.08
C PHE A 222 -14.98 -5.53 -3.38
N THR A 223 -15.43 -5.71 -2.14
CA THR A 223 -16.21 -4.69 -1.42
C THR A 223 -15.34 -3.55 -0.87
N LEU A 224 -14.04 -3.78 -0.67
CA LEU A 224 -13.14 -2.74 -0.12
C LEU A 224 -12.62 -1.73 -1.16
N LYS A 225 -12.89 -1.95 -2.46
CA LYS A 225 -12.58 -0.98 -3.53
C LYS A 225 -13.73 -0.03 -3.88
N LEU A 226 -14.91 -0.19 -3.26
CA LEU A 226 -16.09 0.63 -3.53
C LEU A 226 -16.80 1.04 -2.22
N VAL A 227 -16.08 1.67 -1.29
CA VAL A 227 -16.67 2.55 -0.26
C VAL A 227 -15.74 3.74 -0.05
#